data_AF-A0A3N1ZT24-F1
#
_entry.id   AF-A0A3N1ZT24-F1
#
_cell.length_a   1.000
_cell.length_b   1.000
_cell.length_c   1.000
_cell.angle_alpha   90.00
_cell.angle_beta   90.00
_cell.angle_gamma   90.00
#
_symmetry.space_group_name_H-M   'P 1'
#
loop_
_entity.id
_entity.type
_entity.pdbx_description
1 polymer ?
#
loop_
_entity_poly.entity_id
_entity_poly.type
_entity_poly.pdbx_seq_one_letter_code
_entity_poly.pdbx_strand_id
1 'polypeptide(L)'
;MISIVVVSHSRDLAEAAIDLASQMMQGTGPRMVPAAGLDGGVLGTDAATIAAALEEVDGPDGTLVLMDLGSAVLSGEMALDFVDPDVASRVRLSPAPLVEGLVMAAVTAASGATLDAVAAEADQALTGKQQHLAEREDAPQAPRTPVMETDQALQFTTVMRAKHGLHARPSALVVTALAPFDAEVEFVAPSGDSCDASSITQLQGLDLGQGDALLVRASGPQAREALAAIQELADRDFGDAPDAPEPQQLAYLELDPDVEAYEPAGNREEELLRLENALANADGFIEGLAAKMPEQGVTGAVLGAIRAMLHDPVIEKGCKERIGEGRTAMDAVQTTFDQTIAVFAEMENEYLRERATDLRSLERLLVKSLMDFELALPEIPAGQALVLEELDALTAAQIDPGQVPLVVVRAHGTTGHGIIIAQDRGLPVRLGASG
;
A
#
# COMPACT_ATOMS: atom_id res chain seq x y z
N MET A 1 -19.43 -4.00 5.80
CA MET A 1 -19.06 -3.11 4.70
C MET A 1 -19.74 -3.62 3.44
N ILE A 2 -20.03 -2.74 2.48
CA ILE A 2 -20.60 -3.17 1.20
C ILE A 2 -19.63 -4.09 0.43
N SER A 3 -20.18 -4.96 -0.41
CA SER A 3 -19.41 -5.78 -1.35
C SER A 3 -19.57 -5.26 -2.79
N ILE A 4 -18.61 -5.56 -3.66
CA ILE A 4 -18.67 -5.20 -5.08
C ILE A 4 -18.51 -6.46 -5.95
N VAL A 5 -19.41 -6.67 -6.90
CA VAL A 5 -19.29 -7.71 -7.93
C VAL A 5 -18.93 -7.04 -9.26
N VAL A 6 -17.85 -7.51 -9.88
CA VAL A 6 -17.34 -7.00 -11.16
C VAL A 6 -17.73 -7.98 -12.26
N VAL A 7 -18.74 -7.61 -13.04
CA VAL A 7 -19.26 -8.40 -14.16
C VAL A 7 -18.57 -7.98 -15.45
N SER A 8 -17.86 -8.90 -16.07
CA SER A 8 -17.20 -8.64 -17.36
C SER A 8 -17.28 -9.83 -18.29
N HIS A 9 -17.22 -9.56 -19.59
CA HIS A 9 -17.03 -10.60 -20.58
C HIS A 9 -15.66 -11.28 -20.44
N SER A 10 -14.64 -10.57 -19.96
CA SER A 10 -13.28 -11.09 -19.79
C SER A 10 -12.96 -11.23 -18.32
N ARG A 11 -12.57 -12.44 -17.91
CA ARG A 11 -12.10 -12.69 -16.54
C ARG A 11 -10.83 -11.89 -16.24
N ASP A 12 -9.85 -11.92 -17.15
CA ASP A 12 -8.61 -11.17 -17.03
C ASP A 12 -8.85 -9.66 -16.88
N LEU A 13 -9.88 -9.11 -17.55
CA LEU A 13 -10.23 -7.69 -17.42
C LEU A 13 -10.84 -7.38 -16.06
N ALA A 14 -11.77 -8.23 -15.58
CA ALA A 14 -12.36 -8.06 -14.26
C ALA A 14 -11.30 -8.13 -13.15
N GLU A 15 -10.40 -9.10 -13.23
CA GLU A 15 -9.28 -9.26 -12.28
C GLU A 15 -8.34 -8.06 -12.34
N ALA A 16 -7.91 -7.63 -13.53
CA ALA A 16 -7.06 -6.45 -13.68
C ALA A 16 -7.73 -5.15 -13.18
N ALA A 17 -9.05 -5.00 -13.37
CA ALA A 17 -9.80 -3.86 -12.86
C ALA A 17 -9.89 -3.88 -11.31
N ILE A 18 -10.12 -5.06 -10.72
CA ILE A 18 -10.11 -5.25 -9.27
C ILE A 18 -8.72 -4.96 -8.69
N ASP A 19 -7.67 -5.44 -9.34
CA ASP A 19 -6.28 -5.19 -8.92
C ASP A 19 -5.96 -3.70 -8.95
N LEU A 20 -6.37 -3.00 -10.01
CA LEU A 20 -6.21 -1.55 -10.11
C LEU A 20 -6.97 -0.82 -8.99
N ALA A 21 -8.24 -1.16 -8.78
CA ALA A 21 -9.05 -0.54 -7.72
C ALA A 21 -8.48 -0.81 -6.32
N SER A 22 -7.92 -2.01 -6.10
CA SER A 22 -7.27 -2.40 -4.85
C SER A 22 -6.03 -1.55 -4.56
N GLN A 23 -5.22 -1.24 -5.57
CA GLN A 23 -4.03 -0.39 -5.42
C GLN A 23 -4.35 1.07 -5.10
N MET A 24 -5.56 1.53 -5.42
CA MET A 24 -5.99 2.92 -5.20
C MET A 24 -6.50 3.16 -3.77
N MET A 25 -6.67 2.10 -2.96
CA MET A 25 -7.14 2.18 -1.58
C MET A 25 -5.98 2.07 -0.58
N GLN A 26 -6.08 2.75 0.56
CA GLN A 26 -5.17 2.56 1.70
C GLN A 26 -5.89 1.75 2.79
N GLY A 27 -5.40 0.54 3.10
CA GLY A 27 -5.95 -0.30 4.16
C GLY A 27 -7.00 -1.33 3.70
N THR A 28 -7.96 -1.65 4.57
CA THR A 28 -8.97 -2.70 4.32
C THR A 28 -10.13 -2.14 3.49
N GLY A 29 -10.26 -2.61 2.24
CA GLY A 29 -11.32 -2.20 1.32
C GLY A 29 -12.56 -3.11 1.31
N PRO A 30 -13.58 -2.80 0.48
CA PRO A 30 -14.72 -3.69 0.29
C PRO A 30 -14.27 -5.03 -0.30
N ARG A 31 -15.06 -6.07 -0.03
CA ARG A 31 -14.89 -7.36 -0.71
C ARG A 31 -15.26 -7.19 -2.18
N MET A 32 -14.31 -7.43 -3.08
CA MET A 32 -14.52 -7.36 -4.52
C MET A 32 -14.35 -8.75 -5.13
N VAL A 33 -15.32 -9.20 -5.93
CA VAL A 33 -15.24 -10.51 -6.61
C VAL A 33 -15.56 -10.39 -8.10
N PRO A 34 -14.84 -11.12 -8.97
CA PRO A 34 -15.16 -11.16 -10.39
C PRO A 34 -16.28 -12.16 -10.67
N ALA A 35 -17.27 -11.76 -11.47
CA ALA A 35 -18.26 -12.63 -12.10
C ALA A 35 -18.13 -12.50 -13.62
N ALA A 36 -17.09 -13.14 -14.17
CA ALA A 36 -16.65 -12.85 -15.52
C ALA A 36 -16.19 -14.08 -16.32
N GLY A 37 -16.38 -14.00 -17.64
CA GLY A 37 -16.03 -15.05 -18.60
C GLY A 37 -16.97 -16.26 -18.57
N LEU A 38 -16.86 -17.10 -19.59
CA LEU A 38 -17.45 -18.43 -19.64
C LEU A 38 -16.35 -19.50 -19.44
N ASP A 39 -16.77 -20.74 -19.22
CA ASP A 39 -15.86 -21.87 -19.05
C ASP A 39 -14.81 -21.97 -20.18
N GLY A 40 -13.57 -22.29 -19.79
CA GLY A 40 -12.47 -22.47 -20.74
C GLY A 40 -11.85 -21.17 -21.27
N GLY A 41 -12.03 -20.04 -20.57
CA GLY A 41 -11.39 -18.75 -20.92
C GLY A 41 -12.08 -18.03 -22.09
N VAL A 42 -13.35 -18.35 -22.33
CA VAL A 42 -14.14 -17.75 -23.41
C VAL A 42 -14.76 -16.44 -22.93
N LEU A 43 -14.76 -15.42 -23.79
CA LEU A 43 -15.42 -14.16 -23.49
C LEU A 43 -16.95 -14.32 -23.40
N GLY A 44 -17.55 -13.84 -22.32
CA GLY A 44 -19.00 -13.89 -22.12
C GLY A 44 -19.42 -13.61 -20.68
N THR A 45 -20.72 -13.49 -20.48
CA THR A 45 -21.33 -13.35 -19.14
C THR A 45 -22.37 -14.43 -18.95
N ASP A 46 -22.50 -14.92 -17.71
CA ASP A 46 -23.43 -15.97 -17.34
C ASP A 46 -24.19 -15.56 -16.07
N ALA A 47 -25.53 -15.53 -16.16
CA ALA A 47 -26.39 -15.09 -15.07
C ALA A 47 -26.30 -16.02 -13.84
N ALA A 48 -26.05 -17.32 -14.02
CA ALA A 48 -25.88 -18.25 -12.90
C ALA A 48 -24.57 -17.98 -12.13
N THR A 49 -23.48 -17.69 -12.85
CA THR A 49 -22.20 -17.29 -12.26
C THR A 49 -22.32 -15.97 -11.50
N ILE A 50 -23.04 -14.98 -12.05
CA ILE A 50 -23.30 -13.71 -11.35
C ILE A 50 -24.14 -13.94 -10.10
N ALA A 51 -25.19 -14.76 -10.18
CA ALA A 51 -26.03 -15.10 -9.03
C ALA A 51 -25.23 -15.78 -7.90
N ALA A 52 -24.37 -16.73 -8.24
CA ALA A 52 -23.50 -17.38 -7.26
C ALA A 52 -22.54 -16.38 -6.59
N ALA A 53 -21.97 -15.43 -7.35
CA ALA A 53 -21.12 -14.39 -6.80
C ALA A 53 -21.89 -13.46 -5.85
N LEU A 54 -23.14 -13.10 -6.17
CA LEU A 54 -24.02 -12.30 -5.32
C LEU A 54 -24.32 -13.00 -3.98
N GLU A 55 -24.62 -14.29 -4.01
CA GLU A 55 -24.83 -15.09 -2.79
C GLU A 55 -23.55 -15.20 -1.95
N GLU A 56 -22.39 -15.31 -2.59
CA GLU A 56 -21.08 -15.40 -1.92
C GLU A 56 -20.70 -14.12 -1.18
N VAL A 57 -21.08 -12.95 -1.71
CA VAL A 57 -20.76 -11.65 -1.12
C VAL A 57 -21.88 -11.04 -0.27
N ASP A 58 -22.99 -11.74 -0.10
CA ASP A 58 -24.17 -11.22 0.60
C ASP A 58 -23.83 -10.75 2.02
N GLY A 59 -24.40 -9.61 2.39
CA GLY A 59 -24.17 -8.97 3.67
C GLY A 59 -25.21 -7.89 3.96
N PRO A 60 -25.28 -7.41 5.22
CA PRO A 60 -26.30 -6.47 5.65
C PRO A 60 -26.20 -5.09 5.00
N ASP A 61 -25.00 -4.71 4.53
CA ASP A 61 -24.76 -3.39 3.91
C ASP A 61 -25.05 -3.38 2.40
N GLY A 62 -25.27 -4.55 1.80
CA GLY A 62 -25.63 -4.72 0.39
C GLY A 62 -24.45 -4.82 -0.57
N THR A 63 -24.78 -4.93 -1.86
CA THR A 63 -23.82 -5.25 -2.92
C THR A 63 -23.99 -4.31 -4.12
N LEU A 64 -22.91 -3.70 -4.58
CA LEU A 64 -22.86 -2.96 -5.83
C LEU A 64 -22.36 -3.88 -6.96
N VAL A 65 -22.99 -3.83 -8.13
CA VAL A 65 -22.59 -4.60 -9.31
C VAL A 65 -22.17 -3.64 -10.40
N LEU A 66 -20.90 -3.70 -10.80
CA LEU A 66 -20.39 -2.98 -11.96
C LEU A 66 -20.26 -3.91 -13.16
N MET A 67 -20.61 -3.40 -14.33
CA MET A 67 -20.77 -4.20 -15.55
C MET A 67 -20.06 -3.50 -16.71
N ASP A 68 -19.50 -4.26 -17.65
CA ASP A 68 -18.80 -3.68 -18.81
C ASP A 68 -19.72 -3.27 -19.97
N LEU A 69 -20.07 -4.23 -20.83
CA LEU A 69 -20.77 -4.03 -22.09
C LEU A 69 -22.26 -4.33 -21.90
N GLY A 70 -23.09 -3.85 -22.82
CA GLY A 70 -24.55 -3.90 -22.67
C GLY A 70 -25.15 -5.28 -22.40
N SER A 71 -24.54 -6.38 -22.87
CA SER A 71 -25.02 -7.75 -22.57
C SER A 71 -24.79 -8.17 -21.12
N ALA A 72 -23.79 -7.62 -20.44
CA ALA A 72 -23.56 -7.86 -19.01
C ALA A 72 -24.69 -7.28 -18.15
N VAL A 73 -25.32 -6.19 -18.60
CA VAL A 73 -26.49 -5.60 -17.93
C VAL A 73 -27.67 -6.57 -17.91
N LEU A 74 -28.00 -7.16 -19.06
CA LEU A 74 -29.07 -8.17 -19.14
C LEU A 74 -28.77 -9.41 -18.30
N SER A 75 -27.51 -9.88 -18.31
CA SER A 75 -27.08 -11.00 -17.47
C SER A 75 -27.17 -10.67 -15.98
N GLY A 76 -26.85 -9.43 -15.59
CA GLY A 76 -27.00 -8.93 -14.22
C GLY A 76 -28.45 -8.81 -13.78
N GLU A 77 -29.34 -8.29 -14.64
CA GLU A 77 -30.79 -8.25 -14.39
C GLU A 77 -31.36 -9.67 -14.21
N MET A 78 -30.98 -10.61 -15.08
CA MET A 78 -31.42 -12.01 -14.99
C MET A 78 -30.87 -12.71 -13.75
N ALA A 79 -29.65 -12.38 -13.30
CA ALA A 79 -29.08 -12.95 -12.09
C ALA A 79 -29.88 -12.61 -10.83
N LEU A 80 -30.56 -11.45 -10.80
CA LEU A 80 -31.44 -11.08 -9.70
C LEU A 80 -32.67 -12.01 -9.59
N ASP A 81 -33.10 -12.62 -10.69
CA ASP A 81 -34.19 -13.62 -10.69
C ASP A 81 -33.73 -15.00 -10.15
N PHE A 82 -32.42 -15.23 -10.01
CA PHE A 82 -31.84 -16.50 -9.58
C PHE A 82 -31.43 -16.53 -8.11
N VAL A 83 -31.34 -15.37 -7.45
CA VAL A 83 -31.00 -15.27 -6.02
C VAL A 83 -32.26 -15.12 -5.16
N ASP A 84 -32.10 -15.29 -3.85
CA ASP A 84 -33.19 -15.04 -2.89
C ASP A 84 -33.72 -13.59 -2.99
N PRO A 85 -35.04 -13.34 -2.94
CA PRO A 85 -35.61 -11.99 -3.03
C PRO A 85 -35.05 -11.00 -1.99
N ASP A 86 -34.69 -11.47 -0.80
CA ASP A 86 -34.08 -10.62 0.23
C ASP A 86 -32.67 -10.19 -0.20
N VAL A 87 -31.88 -11.08 -0.82
CA VAL A 87 -30.57 -10.75 -1.39
C VAL A 87 -30.76 -9.77 -2.54
N ALA A 88 -31.64 -10.06 -3.50
CA ALA A 88 -31.90 -9.20 -4.65
C ALA A 88 -32.29 -7.77 -4.23
N SER A 89 -33.04 -7.60 -3.13
CA SER A 89 -33.44 -6.28 -2.62
C SER A 89 -32.27 -5.41 -2.14
N ARG A 90 -31.11 -6.01 -1.83
CA ARG A 90 -29.88 -5.34 -1.38
C ARG A 90 -28.83 -5.18 -2.47
N VAL A 91 -29.13 -5.59 -3.69
CA VAL A 91 -28.22 -5.48 -4.84
C VAL A 91 -28.54 -4.23 -5.65
N ARG A 92 -27.51 -3.48 -6.03
CA ARG A 92 -27.61 -2.33 -6.94
C ARG A 92 -26.77 -2.59 -8.19
N LEU A 93 -27.42 -2.68 -9.35
CA LEU A 93 -26.75 -2.64 -10.65
C LEU A 93 -26.39 -1.19 -10.98
N SER A 94 -25.14 -0.90 -11.30
CA SER A 94 -24.69 0.46 -11.64
C SER A 94 -24.36 0.59 -13.14
N PRO A 95 -24.79 1.68 -13.80
CA PRO A 95 -24.44 2.01 -15.18
C PRO A 95 -23.04 2.61 -15.35
N ALA A 96 -22.24 2.70 -14.29
CA ALA A 96 -20.92 3.30 -14.33
C ALA A 96 -19.97 2.61 -15.34
N PRO A 97 -19.05 3.35 -15.99
CA PRO A 97 -17.97 2.73 -16.75
C PRO A 97 -17.17 1.78 -15.84
N LEU A 98 -16.92 0.55 -16.31
CA LEU A 98 -16.40 -0.53 -15.46
C LEU A 98 -15.20 -0.12 -14.61
N VAL A 99 -14.16 0.47 -15.23
CA VAL A 99 -12.89 0.74 -14.53
C VAL A 99 -13.01 1.98 -13.65
N GLU A 100 -13.46 3.10 -14.20
CA GLU A 100 -13.57 4.37 -13.48
C GLU A 100 -14.57 4.27 -12.34
N GLY A 101 -15.73 3.66 -12.62
CA GLY A 101 -16.75 3.38 -11.63
C GLY A 101 -16.24 2.47 -10.52
N LEU A 102 -15.47 1.43 -10.86
CA LEU A 102 -14.97 0.48 -9.86
C LEU A 102 -13.99 1.14 -8.90
N VAL A 103 -13.09 1.98 -9.42
CA VAL A 103 -12.15 2.73 -8.59
C VAL A 103 -12.90 3.69 -7.66
N MET A 104 -13.88 4.45 -8.17
CA MET A 104 -14.68 5.36 -7.34
C MET A 104 -15.51 4.61 -6.30
N ALA A 105 -16.15 3.50 -6.69
CA ALA A 105 -16.91 2.66 -5.78
C ALA A 105 -16.03 2.09 -4.68
N ALA A 106 -14.87 1.53 -5.03
CA ALA A 106 -13.96 0.91 -4.07
C ALA A 106 -13.43 1.91 -3.03
N VAL A 107 -12.98 3.09 -3.49
CA VAL A 107 -12.50 4.17 -2.60
C VAL A 107 -13.62 4.68 -1.70
N THR A 108 -14.82 4.91 -2.25
CA THR A 108 -15.96 5.41 -1.48
C THR A 108 -16.50 4.37 -0.49
N ALA A 109 -16.46 3.09 -0.85
CA ALA A 109 -16.82 2.00 0.05
C ALA A 109 -15.85 1.87 1.23
N ALA A 110 -14.55 2.03 0.97
CA ALA A 110 -13.51 1.94 1.98
C ALA A 110 -13.61 3.03 3.06
N SER A 111 -14.22 4.18 2.75
CA SER A 111 -14.52 5.23 3.74
C SER A 111 -15.72 4.92 4.65
N GLY A 112 -16.41 3.80 4.42
CA GLY A 112 -17.59 3.38 5.19
C GLY A 112 -18.91 4.00 4.69
N ALA A 113 -18.94 4.53 3.47
CA ALA A 113 -20.15 5.10 2.88
C ALA A 113 -21.27 4.07 2.63
N THR A 114 -22.50 4.56 2.50
CA THR A 114 -23.68 3.73 2.20
C THR A 114 -23.71 3.26 0.75
N LEU A 115 -24.43 2.16 0.47
CA LEU A 115 -24.57 1.63 -0.90
C LEU A 115 -25.09 2.68 -1.90
N ASP A 116 -26.04 3.53 -1.50
CA ASP A 116 -26.57 4.59 -2.37
C ASP A 116 -25.53 5.67 -2.68
N ALA A 117 -24.71 6.06 -1.70
CA ALA A 117 -23.63 7.02 -1.91
C ALA A 117 -22.54 6.44 -2.83
N VAL A 118 -22.15 5.19 -2.61
CA VAL A 118 -21.16 4.48 -3.44
C VAL A 118 -21.67 4.34 -4.88
N ALA A 119 -22.94 3.97 -5.08
CA ALA A 119 -23.52 3.88 -6.41
C ALA A 119 -23.55 5.24 -7.12
N ALA A 120 -23.91 6.31 -6.40
CA ALA A 120 -23.95 7.66 -6.97
C ALA A 120 -22.57 8.16 -7.42
N GLU A 121 -21.51 7.89 -6.66
CA GLU A 121 -20.13 8.24 -7.03
C GLU A 121 -19.63 7.42 -8.22
N ALA A 122 -19.92 6.11 -8.24
CA ALA A 122 -19.58 5.26 -9.37
C ALA A 122 -20.24 5.77 -10.66
N ASP A 123 -21.54 6.10 -10.62
CA ASP A 123 -22.31 6.54 -11.78
C ASP A 123 -21.79 7.88 -12.36
N GLN A 124 -21.18 8.72 -11.53
CA GLN A 124 -20.58 9.99 -11.93
C GLN A 124 -19.13 9.87 -12.40
N ALA A 125 -18.52 8.69 -12.35
CA ALA A 125 -17.10 8.51 -12.65
C ALA A 125 -16.72 8.90 -14.09
N LEU A 126 -17.68 8.90 -15.03
CA LEU A 126 -17.45 9.38 -16.41
C LEU A 126 -17.39 10.91 -16.54
N THR A 127 -18.05 11.63 -15.62
CA THR A 127 -18.30 13.08 -15.75
C THR A 127 -16.99 13.88 -15.82
N GLY A 128 -15.98 13.53 -15.02
CA GLY A 128 -14.69 14.22 -15.06
C GLY A 128 -14.01 14.14 -16.43
N LYS A 129 -14.08 12.99 -17.10
CA LYS A 129 -13.56 12.83 -18.47
C LYS A 129 -14.40 13.61 -19.49
N GLN A 130 -15.72 13.63 -19.33
CA GLN A 130 -16.60 14.40 -20.20
C GLN A 130 -16.35 15.90 -20.10
N GLN A 131 -16.19 16.44 -18.90
CA GLN A 131 -15.87 17.85 -18.68
C GLN A 131 -14.51 18.21 -19.28
N HIS A 132 -13.48 17.42 -18.97
CA HIS A 132 -12.12 17.64 -19.49
C HIS A 132 -12.04 17.60 -21.02
N LEU A 133 -12.86 16.76 -21.67
CA LEU A 133 -12.94 16.69 -23.14
C LEU A 133 -13.87 17.76 -23.73
N ALA A 134 -14.96 18.13 -23.05
CA ALA A 134 -15.87 19.20 -23.49
C ALA A 134 -15.21 20.59 -23.45
N GLU A 135 -14.33 20.84 -22.48
CA GLU A 135 -13.49 22.05 -22.41
C GLU A 135 -12.55 22.20 -23.62
N ARG A 136 -12.31 21.13 -24.39
CA ARG A 136 -11.51 21.15 -25.62
C ARG A 136 -12.32 21.48 -26.88
N GLU A 137 -13.65 21.34 -26.87
CA GLU A 137 -14.44 21.38 -28.12
C GLU A 137 -15.36 22.59 -28.31
N ASP A 138 -15.83 23.32 -27.29
CA ASP A 138 -16.49 24.63 -27.50
C ASP A 138 -16.80 25.35 -26.15
N ALA A 139 -16.40 26.61 -26.00
CA ALA A 139 -16.91 27.49 -24.93
C ALA A 139 -18.27 28.10 -25.37
N PRO A 140 -19.33 28.02 -24.55
CA PRO A 140 -19.68 29.15 -23.66
C PRO A 140 -20.32 28.76 -22.30
N GLN A 141 -19.94 29.46 -21.24
CA GLN A 141 -20.51 29.32 -19.88
C GLN A 141 -21.97 29.80 -19.82
N ALA A 142 -22.85 28.94 -19.31
CA ALA A 142 -24.22 29.27 -18.88
C ALA A 142 -24.24 29.76 -17.41
N PRO A 143 -25.28 30.51 -16.97
CA PRO A 143 -25.17 31.40 -15.81
C PRO A 143 -25.09 30.66 -14.46
N ARG A 144 -24.07 31.03 -13.67
CA ARG A 144 -23.87 30.62 -12.28
C ARG A 144 -24.98 31.19 -11.39
N THR A 145 -25.53 30.35 -10.51
CA THR A 145 -26.52 30.75 -9.50
C THR A 145 -25.79 31.45 -8.34
N PRO A 146 -26.28 32.57 -7.79
CA PRO A 146 -25.55 33.30 -6.76
C PRO A 146 -25.56 32.58 -5.40
N VAL A 147 -24.40 32.59 -4.75
CA VAL A 147 -24.11 32.10 -3.40
C VAL A 147 -24.78 32.97 -2.35
N MET A 148 -25.30 32.35 -1.29
CA MET A 148 -25.72 33.03 -0.06
C MET A 148 -24.48 33.46 0.75
N GLU A 149 -24.32 34.76 0.99
CA GLU A 149 -23.44 35.28 2.05
C GLU A 149 -23.97 34.83 3.42
N THR A 150 -23.17 34.08 4.18
CA THR A 150 -23.31 34.04 5.65
C THR A 150 -21.96 34.31 6.32
N ASP A 151 -21.98 35.40 7.08
CA ASP A 151 -20.91 36.03 7.82
C ASP A 151 -20.66 35.28 9.14
N GLN A 152 -19.87 34.20 9.11
CA GLN A 152 -19.12 33.62 10.25
C GLN A 152 -18.26 32.35 9.95
N ALA A 153 -17.97 32.02 8.68
CA ALA A 153 -17.10 30.89 8.38
C ALA A 153 -15.65 31.14 8.86
N LEU A 154 -15.10 30.18 9.62
CA LEU A 154 -13.66 30.18 9.91
C LEU A 154 -12.93 29.91 8.59
N GLN A 155 -11.79 30.56 8.36
CA GLN A 155 -11.06 30.40 7.11
C GLN A 155 -9.55 30.60 7.27
N PHE A 156 -8.77 29.97 6.40
CA PHE A 156 -7.35 30.26 6.22
C PHE A 156 -6.99 30.18 4.73
N THR A 157 -5.84 30.75 4.35
CA THR A 157 -5.32 30.68 2.98
C THR A 157 -4.00 29.94 2.98
N THR A 158 -3.85 29.00 2.07
CA THR A 158 -2.60 28.28 1.79
C THR A 158 -2.22 28.39 0.33
N VAL A 159 -1.01 27.95 -0.02
CA VAL A 159 -0.52 27.94 -1.41
C VAL A 159 -0.48 26.48 -1.87
N MET A 160 -1.05 26.20 -3.03
CA MET A 160 -0.97 24.89 -3.65
C MET A 160 0.46 24.60 -4.07
N ARG A 161 1.11 23.64 -3.41
CA ARG A 161 2.51 23.28 -3.68
C ARG A 161 2.64 22.04 -4.56
N ALA A 162 1.62 21.18 -4.57
CA ALA A 162 1.55 20.00 -5.42
C ALA A 162 1.59 20.39 -6.90
N LYS A 163 2.46 19.73 -7.67
CA LYS A 163 2.70 20.00 -9.09
C LYS A 163 1.46 19.81 -9.97
N HIS A 164 0.58 18.89 -9.57
CA HIS A 164 -0.61 18.49 -10.30
C HIS A 164 -1.92 18.94 -9.62
N GLY A 165 -1.86 19.84 -8.63
CA GLY A 165 -3.04 20.32 -7.91
C GLY A 165 -3.72 19.24 -7.08
N LEU A 166 -5.04 19.37 -6.84
CA LEU A 166 -5.84 18.43 -6.05
C LEU A 166 -6.36 17.26 -6.90
N HIS A 167 -5.47 16.44 -7.46
CA HIS A 167 -5.89 15.22 -8.17
C HIS A 167 -6.36 14.11 -7.21
N ALA A 168 -6.61 12.90 -7.74
CA ALA A 168 -7.23 11.79 -7.00
C ALA A 168 -6.62 11.49 -5.62
N ARG A 169 -5.29 11.54 -5.49
CA ARG A 169 -4.58 11.19 -4.26
C ARG A 169 -4.68 12.30 -3.19
N PRO A 170 -4.28 13.57 -3.46
CA PRO A 170 -4.50 14.68 -2.53
C PRO A 170 -5.96 14.83 -2.12
N SER A 171 -6.88 14.69 -3.09
CA SER A 171 -8.31 14.81 -2.84
C SER A 171 -8.84 13.71 -1.92
N ALA A 172 -8.39 12.46 -2.09
CA ALA A 172 -8.73 11.38 -1.16
C ALA A 172 -8.20 11.63 0.25
N LEU A 173 -6.99 12.18 0.39
CA LEU A 173 -6.42 12.54 1.70
C LEU A 173 -7.22 13.66 2.39
N VAL A 174 -7.64 14.68 1.63
CA VAL A 174 -8.52 15.74 2.13
C VAL A 174 -9.83 15.15 2.64
N VAL A 175 -10.52 14.34 1.82
CA VAL A 175 -11.81 13.73 2.22
C VAL A 175 -11.64 12.80 3.44
N THR A 176 -10.57 12.00 3.47
CA THR A 176 -10.28 11.10 4.60
C THR A 176 -10.02 11.89 5.89
N ALA A 177 -9.27 12.99 5.81
CA ALA A 177 -9.00 13.83 6.97
C ALA A 177 -10.25 14.55 7.48
N LEU A 178 -11.23 14.83 6.60
CA LEU A 178 -12.48 15.50 6.97
C LEU A 178 -13.56 14.56 7.50
N ALA A 179 -13.57 13.29 7.09
CA ALA A 179 -14.56 12.28 7.47
C ALA A 179 -14.93 12.21 8.97
N PRO A 180 -14.00 12.37 9.95
CA PRO A 180 -14.37 12.29 11.37
C PRO A 180 -15.01 13.56 11.94
N PHE A 181 -15.12 14.66 11.17
CA PHE A 181 -15.60 15.94 11.67
C PHE A 181 -17.01 16.27 11.17
N ASP A 182 -17.87 16.71 12.10
CA ASP A 182 -19.15 17.37 11.82
C ASP A 182 -18.90 18.84 11.45
N ALA A 183 -18.45 19.06 10.22
CA ALA A 183 -18.17 20.38 9.65
C ALA A 183 -18.36 20.38 8.12
N GLU A 184 -18.93 21.44 7.58
CA GLU A 184 -18.96 21.71 6.14
C GLU A 184 -17.70 22.49 5.77
N VAL A 185 -16.90 21.98 4.82
CA VAL A 185 -15.63 22.58 4.40
C VAL A 185 -15.68 22.90 2.91
N GLU A 186 -15.41 24.16 2.57
CA GLU A 186 -15.40 24.68 1.21
C GLU A 186 -13.98 25.09 0.80
N PHE A 187 -13.54 24.65 -0.37
CA PHE A 187 -12.29 25.07 -0.99
C PHE A 187 -12.59 26.08 -2.10
N VAL A 188 -11.91 27.22 -2.08
CA VAL A 188 -12.13 28.34 -3.01
C VAL A 188 -10.83 28.66 -3.74
N ALA A 189 -10.85 28.55 -5.06
CA ALA A 189 -9.73 28.86 -5.95
C ALA A 189 -9.59 30.38 -6.20
N PRO A 190 -8.44 30.86 -6.69
CA PRO A 190 -8.25 32.28 -7.04
C PRO A 190 -9.23 32.79 -8.10
N SER A 191 -9.73 31.89 -8.97
CA SER A 191 -10.76 32.20 -9.96
C SER A 191 -12.12 32.56 -9.34
N GLY A 192 -12.31 32.27 -8.05
CA GLY A 192 -13.58 32.37 -7.35
C GLY A 192 -14.45 31.12 -7.48
N ASP A 193 -13.96 30.07 -8.15
CA ASP A 193 -14.62 28.76 -8.14
C ASP A 193 -14.48 28.11 -6.77
N SER A 194 -15.55 27.48 -6.30
CA SER A 194 -15.54 26.78 -5.02
C SER A 194 -16.10 25.37 -5.13
N CYS A 195 -15.66 24.50 -4.23
CA CYS A 195 -16.12 23.12 -4.11
C CYS A 195 -16.30 22.69 -2.66
N ASP A 196 -17.14 21.68 -2.48
CA ASP A 196 -17.22 20.91 -1.25
C ASP A 196 -15.98 20.01 -1.09
N ALA A 197 -15.23 20.22 -0.02
CA ALA A 197 -14.01 19.48 0.27
C ALA A 197 -14.24 18.04 0.74
N SER A 198 -15.49 17.64 0.97
CA SER A 198 -15.87 16.24 1.18
C SER A 198 -16.05 15.45 -0.12
N SER A 199 -16.04 16.13 -1.29
CA SER A 199 -16.18 15.50 -2.60
C SER A 199 -14.85 15.45 -3.34
N ILE A 200 -14.31 14.24 -3.52
CA ILE A 200 -13.10 13.98 -4.31
C ILE A 200 -13.25 14.56 -5.73
N THR A 201 -14.42 14.36 -6.34
CA THR A 201 -14.69 14.79 -7.72
C THR A 201 -14.71 16.32 -7.86
N GLN A 202 -15.31 17.05 -6.91
CA GLN A 202 -15.33 18.51 -6.98
C GLN A 202 -13.96 19.13 -6.67
N LEU A 203 -13.19 18.52 -5.77
CA LEU A 203 -11.81 18.94 -5.50
C LEU A 203 -10.92 18.77 -6.74
N GLN A 204 -11.06 17.67 -7.48
CA GLN A 204 -10.35 17.45 -8.74
C GLN A 204 -10.77 18.40 -9.87
N GLY A 205 -12.03 18.84 -9.83
CA GLY A 205 -12.55 19.82 -10.79
C GLY A 205 -12.15 21.26 -10.47
N LEU A 206 -11.52 21.52 -9.32
CA LEU A 206 -11.00 22.84 -9.00
C LEU A 206 -9.72 23.10 -9.81
N ASP A 207 -9.75 24.10 -10.68
CA ASP A 207 -8.62 24.53 -11.51
C ASP A 207 -7.54 25.23 -10.64
N LEU A 208 -6.88 24.44 -9.81
CA LEU A 208 -5.78 24.85 -8.92
C LEU A 208 -4.46 24.33 -9.45
N GLY A 209 -3.64 25.24 -9.98
CA GLY A 209 -2.27 24.98 -10.35
C GLY A 209 -1.29 25.15 -9.19
N GLN A 210 -0.07 24.65 -9.38
CA GLN A 210 1.03 24.90 -8.46
C GLN A 210 1.30 26.42 -8.35
N GLY A 211 1.34 26.92 -7.12
CA GLY A 211 1.54 28.32 -6.79
C GLY A 211 0.24 29.10 -6.55
N ASP A 212 -0.93 28.50 -6.83
CA ASP A 212 -2.21 29.16 -6.63
C ASP A 212 -2.58 29.28 -5.15
N ALA A 213 -3.22 30.40 -4.81
CA ALA A 213 -3.71 30.66 -3.47
C ALA A 213 -5.06 29.97 -3.26
N LEU A 214 -5.08 28.96 -2.39
CA LEU A 214 -6.28 28.24 -2.00
C LEU A 214 -6.83 28.82 -0.71
N LEU A 215 -8.06 29.31 -0.74
CA LEU A 215 -8.81 29.71 0.44
C LEU A 215 -9.66 28.53 0.92
N VAL A 216 -9.46 28.12 2.16
CA VAL A 216 -10.24 27.06 2.81
C VAL A 216 -11.17 27.70 3.82
N ARG A 217 -12.47 27.41 3.72
CA ARG A 217 -13.52 27.88 4.63
C ARG A 217 -14.16 26.68 5.30
N ALA A 218 -14.55 26.82 6.56
CA ALA A 218 -15.32 25.81 7.26
C ALA A 218 -16.43 26.44 8.11
N SER A 219 -17.54 25.71 8.21
CA SER A 219 -18.66 26.02 9.08
C SER A 219 -19.16 24.75 9.79
N GLY A 220 -19.94 24.92 10.86
CA GLY A 220 -20.45 23.81 11.67
C GLY A 220 -19.74 23.63 13.03
N PRO A 221 -20.20 22.66 13.84
CA PRO A 221 -19.76 22.47 15.22
C PRO A 221 -18.26 22.22 15.38
N GLN A 222 -17.63 21.53 14.43
CA GLN A 222 -16.21 21.16 14.47
C GLN A 222 -15.35 21.87 13.41
N ALA A 223 -15.79 23.05 12.95
CA ALA A 223 -15.14 23.80 11.87
C ALA A 223 -13.67 24.15 12.17
N ARG A 224 -13.30 24.40 13.43
CA ARG A 224 -11.92 24.76 13.79
C ARG A 224 -10.99 23.55 13.71
N GLU A 225 -11.46 22.39 14.16
CA GLU A 225 -10.75 21.12 14.14
C GLU A 225 -10.56 20.64 12.70
N ALA A 226 -11.60 20.74 11.87
CA ALA A 226 -11.54 20.42 10.45
C ALA A 226 -10.50 21.29 9.71
N LEU A 227 -10.49 22.61 9.95
CA LEU A 227 -9.48 23.49 9.35
C LEU A 227 -8.06 23.18 9.82
N ALA A 228 -7.87 22.79 11.08
CA ALA A 228 -6.56 22.39 11.59
C ALA A 228 -6.04 21.13 10.87
N ALA A 229 -6.91 20.14 10.62
CA ALA A 229 -6.56 18.94 9.87
C ALA A 229 -6.17 19.26 8.41
N ILE A 230 -6.91 20.15 7.74
CA ILE A 230 -6.57 20.58 6.38
C ILE A 230 -5.27 21.40 6.36
N GLN A 231 -5.03 22.23 7.37
CA GLN A 231 -3.77 22.96 7.49
C GLN A 231 -2.58 22.00 7.64
N GLU A 232 -2.69 20.96 8.45
CA GLU A 232 -1.64 19.94 8.59
C GLU A 232 -1.36 19.21 7.27
N LEU A 233 -2.42 18.88 6.51
CA LEU A 233 -2.25 18.32 5.17
C LEU A 233 -1.57 19.30 4.22
N ALA A 234 -1.98 20.57 4.24
CA ALA A 234 -1.38 21.61 3.39
C ALA A 234 0.10 21.83 3.71
N ASP A 235 0.49 21.75 4.99
CA ASP A 235 1.88 21.84 5.44
C ASP A 235 2.73 20.65 4.96
N ARG A 236 2.09 19.52 4.61
CA ARG A 236 2.71 18.31 4.02
C ARG A 236 2.44 18.17 2.52
N ASP A 237 2.16 19.27 1.83
CA ASP A 237 1.90 19.31 0.39
C ASP A 237 0.77 18.34 -0.05
N PHE A 238 -0.24 18.13 0.82
CA PHE A 238 -1.34 17.20 0.64
C PHE A 238 -0.88 15.76 0.31
N GLY A 239 0.30 15.36 0.77
CA GLY A 239 0.85 14.02 0.54
C GLY A 239 1.58 13.85 -0.80
N ASP A 240 1.66 14.91 -1.62
CA ASP A 240 2.39 14.96 -2.89
C ASP A 240 3.58 15.92 -2.79
N ALA A 241 4.41 15.71 -1.75
CA ALA A 241 5.75 16.28 -1.70
C ALA A 241 6.42 16.11 -3.08
N PRO A 242 7.16 17.12 -3.58
CA PRO A 242 7.73 17.11 -4.92
C PRO A 242 8.43 15.77 -5.17
N ASP A 243 8.19 15.18 -6.36
CA ASP A 243 8.83 13.94 -6.82
C ASP A 243 10.24 13.89 -6.25
N ALA A 244 10.53 12.92 -5.39
CA ALA A 244 11.89 12.66 -4.94
C ALA A 244 12.74 12.64 -6.21
N PRO A 245 13.84 13.41 -6.28
CA PRO A 245 14.57 13.63 -7.53
C PRO A 245 14.78 12.29 -8.23
N GLU A 246 14.35 12.20 -9.50
CA GLU A 246 14.47 10.95 -10.26
C GLU A 246 15.91 10.43 -10.10
N PRO A 247 16.07 9.18 -9.64
CA PRO A 247 17.38 8.66 -9.29
C PRO A 247 18.26 8.67 -10.55
N GLN A 248 19.30 9.49 -10.52
CA GLN A 248 20.20 9.68 -11.68
C GLN A 248 21.12 8.47 -11.89
N GLN A 249 21.21 7.58 -10.89
CA GLN A 249 22.09 6.42 -10.89
C GLN A 249 21.52 5.29 -10.01
N LEU A 250 21.77 4.04 -10.42
CA LEU A 250 21.42 2.83 -9.67
C LEU A 250 22.64 2.33 -8.89
N ALA A 251 22.43 2.04 -7.61
CA ALA A 251 23.41 1.36 -6.76
C ALA A 251 22.94 -0.08 -6.53
N TYR A 252 23.62 -1.06 -7.13
CA TYR A 252 23.38 -2.47 -6.82
C TYR A 252 24.09 -2.81 -5.52
N LEU A 253 23.33 -3.32 -4.55
CA LEU A 253 23.88 -3.75 -3.27
C LEU A 253 23.79 -5.27 -3.17
N GLU A 254 24.96 -5.90 -3.21
CA GLU A 254 25.13 -7.32 -2.91
C GLU A 254 25.17 -7.48 -1.38
N LEU A 255 24.19 -8.21 -0.85
CA LEU A 255 24.01 -8.38 0.60
C LEU A 255 24.80 -9.56 1.16
N ASP A 256 25.09 -10.55 0.31
CA ASP A 256 25.72 -11.81 0.68
C ASP A 256 27.25 -11.68 0.67
N PRO A 257 27.93 -11.88 1.81
CA PRO A 257 29.38 -11.85 1.86
C PRO A 257 30.00 -13.10 1.21
N ASP A 258 31.18 -12.94 0.62
CA ASP A 258 31.98 -14.05 0.09
C ASP A 258 32.60 -14.85 1.24
N VAL A 259 31.95 -15.97 1.59
CA VAL A 259 32.35 -16.84 2.70
C VAL A 259 33.63 -17.64 2.44
N GLU A 260 34.14 -17.70 1.19
CA GLU A 260 35.37 -18.43 0.87
C GLU A 260 36.61 -17.83 1.57
N ALA A 261 36.53 -16.55 1.96
CA ALA A 261 37.58 -15.84 2.68
C ALA A 261 37.62 -16.14 4.19
N TYR A 262 36.73 -16.96 4.73
CA TYR A 262 36.71 -17.27 6.17
C TYR A 262 37.92 -18.12 6.60
N GLU A 263 38.74 -17.57 7.49
CA GLU A 263 39.88 -18.29 8.08
C GLU A 263 39.51 -18.92 9.44
N PRO A 264 39.56 -20.26 9.59
CA PRO A 264 39.26 -20.93 10.85
C PRO A 264 40.21 -20.53 11.98
N ALA A 265 39.70 -20.45 13.21
CA ALA A 265 40.49 -20.11 14.40
C ALA A 265 41.49 -21.22 14.80
N GLY A 266 41.29 -22.43 14.28
CA GLY A 266 42.20 -23.57 14.46
C GLY A 266 42.01 -24.35 15.77
N ASN A 267 41.17 -23.89 16.71
CA ASN A 267 40.73 -24.67 17.86
C ASN A 267 39.27 -24.41 18.26
N ARG A 268 38.68 -25.37 18.99
CA ARG A 268 37.27 -25.37 19.39
C ARG A 268 36.89 -24.19 20.30
N GLU A 269 37.73 -23.84 21.26
CA GLU A 269 37.41 -22.78 22.24
C GLU A 269 37.32 -21.42 21.56
N GLU A 270 38.19 -21.15 20.59
CA GLU A 270 38.15 -19.92 19.80
C GLU A 270 36.97 -19.87 18.83
N GLU A 271 36.59 -20.98 18.19
CA GLU A 271 35.38 -21.03 17.34
C GLU A 271 34.10 -20.80 18.17
N LEU A 272 34.03 -21.36 19.39
CA LEU A 272 32.91 -21.08 20.31
C LEU A 272 32.88 -19.60 20.71
N LEU A 273 34.04 -19.01 21.01
CA LEU A 273 34.12 -17.58 21.34
C LEU A 273 33.73 -16.70 20.15
N ARG A 274 34.13 -17.04 18.93
CA ARG A 274 33.71 -16.33 17.71
C ARG A 274 32.21 -16.39 17.51
N LEU A 275 31.59 -17.56 17.71
CA LEU A 275 30.13 -17.69 17.66
C LEU A 275 29.45 -16.81 18.72
N GLU A 276 29.92 -16.85 19.98
CA GLU A 276 29.34 -16.05 21.06
C GLU A 276 29.46 -14.55 20.79
N ASN A 277 30.60 -14.08 20.28
CA ASN A 277 30.79 -12.69 19.86
C ASN A 277 29.87 -12.33 18.68
N ALA A 278 29.72 -13.22 17.69
CA ALA A 278 28.85 -12.97 16.55
C ALA A 278 27.37 -12.85 16.95
N LEU A 279 26.89 -13.74 17.83
CA LEU A 279 25.54 -13.67 18.39
C LEU A 279 25.33 -12.37 19.18
N ALA A 280 26.31 -11.97 20.02
CA ALA A 280 26.22 -10.74 20.80
C ALA A 280 26.23 -9.48 19.92
N ASN A 281 27.06 -9.44 18.89
CA ASN A 281 27.12 -8.33 17.92
C ASN A 281 25.81 -8.21 17.14
N ALA A 282 25.27 -9.34 16.66
CA ALA A 282 23.98 -9.38 15.98
C ALA A 282 22.84 -8.91 16.89
N ASP A 283 22.81 -9.37 18.15
CA ASP A 283 21.80 -8.96 19.12
C ASP A 283 21.82 -7.45 19.38
N GLY A 284 23.00 -6.90 19.68
CA GLY A 284 23.18 -5.47 19.91
C GLY A 284 22.85 -4.62 18.68
N PHE A 285 23.13 -5.14 17.48
CA PHE A 285 22.77 -4.46 16.24
C PHE A 285 21.25 -4.40 16.04
N ILE A 286 20.54 -5.51 16.21
CA ILE A 286 19.08 -5.56 16.07
C ILE A 286 18.41 -4.70 17.15
N GLU A 287 18.90 -4.74 18.39
CA GLU A 287 18.43 -3.86 19.48
C GLU A 287 18.65 -2.38 19.12
N GLY A 288 19.80 -2.03 18.56
CA GLY A 288 20.10 -0.68 18.09
C GLY A 288 19.20 -0.20 16.96
N LEU A 289 18.78 -1.09 16.06
CA LEU A 289 17.76 -0.79 15.04
C LEU A 289 16.39 -0.58 15.68
N ALA A 290 15.95 -1.51 16.54
CA ALA A 290 14.66 -1.42 17.21
C ALA A 290 14.51 -0.16 18.06
N ALA A 291 15.58 0.28 18.75
CA ALA A 291 15.59 1.50 19.56
C ALA A 291 15.40 2.79 18.76
N LYS A 292 15.66 2.78 17.44
CA LYS A 292 15.42 3.91 16.54
C LYS A 292 13.99 3.96 16.00
N MET A 293 13.18 2.94 16.29
CA MET A 293 11.81 2.80 15.79
C MET A 293 10.81 3.21 16.87
N PRO A 294 9.61 3.71 16.50
CA PRO A 294 8.57 4.01 17.46
C PRO A 294 8.14 2.77 18.27
N GLU A 295 7.94 2.93 19.58
CA GLU A 295 7.59 1.82 20.50
C GLU A 295 6.29 1.09 20.12
N GLN A 296 5.35 1.80 19.49
CA GLN A 296 4.12 1.23 18.94
C GLN A 296 4.17 1.37 17.42
N GLY A 297 4.76 0.38 16.76
CA GLY A 297 4.89 0.33 15.31
C GLY A 297 5.08 -1.10 14.83
N VAL A 298 4.64 -1.38 13.59
CA VAL A 298 4.76 -2.71 12.99
C VAL A 298 6.23 -3.09 12.85
N THR A 299 7.09 -2.14 12.47
CA THR A 299 8.54 -2.34 12.37
C THR A 299 9.17 -2.83 13.68
N GLY A 300 8.83 -2.21 14.81
CA GLY A 300 9.38 -2.60 16.12
C GLY A 300 8.97 -4.03 16.51
N ALA A 301 7.72 -4.42 16.23
CA ALA A 301 7.22 -5.76 16.50
C ALA A 301 7.95 -6.83 15.66
N VAL A 302 8.17 -6.55 14.37
CA VAL A 302 8.91 -7.45 13.47
C VAL A 302 10.36 -7.61 13.93
N LEU A 303 11.07 -6.51 14.24
CA LEU A 303 12.44 -6.58 14.75
C LEU A 303 12.52 -7.34 16.09
N GLY A 304 11.53 -7.17 16.96
CA GLY A 304 11.41 -7.93 18.20
C GLY A 304 11.25 -9.44 17.96
N ALA A 305 10.46 -9.83 16.96
CA ALA A 305 10.30 -11.23 16.58
C ALA A 305 11.60 -11.81 16.00
N ILE A 306 12.31 -11.07 15.13
CA ILE A 306 13.60 -11.47 14.57
C ILE A 306 14.64 -11.63 15.69
N ARG A 307 14.71 -10.69 16.63
CA ARG A 307 15.58 -10.80 17.80
C ARG A 307 15.25 -12.04 18.63
N ALA A 308 13.97 -12.37 18.81
CA ALA A 308 13.56 -13.57 19.53
C ALA A 308 14.03 -14.87 18.82
N MET A 309 14.06 -14.90 17.48
CA MET A 309 14.59 -16.02 16.71
C MET A 309 16.10 -16.18 16.88
N LEU A 310 16.86 -15.09 17.00
CA LEU A 310 18.30 -15.13 17.28
C LEU A 310 18.60 -15.85 18.61
N HIS A 311 17.75 -15.66 19.62
CA HIS A 311 17.84 -16.31 20.93
C HIS A 311 17.13 -17.67 21.00
N ASP A 312 16.70 -18.23 19.86
CA ASP A 312 16.07 -19.54 19.85
C ASP A 312 17.09 -20.62 20.28
N PRO A 313 16.78 -21.44 21.30
CA PRO A 313 17.67 -22.51 21.75
C PRO A 313 18.07 -23.51 20.67
N VAL A 314 17.25 -23.69 19.62
CA VAL A 314 17.56 -24.56 18.48
C VAL A 314 18.77 -24.02 17.71
N ILE A 315 18.83 -22.71 17.49
CA ILE A 315 19.95 -22.06 16.80
C ILE A 315 21.20 -22.13 17.68
N GLU A 316 21.13 -21.66 18.92
CA GLU A 316 22.31 -21.57 19.79
C GLU A 316 22.91 -22.96 20.06
N LYS A 317 22.07 -23.95 20.42
CA LYS A 317 22.54 -25.31 20.67
C LYS A 317 23.02 -25.99 19.41
N GLY A 318 22.29 -25.82 18.30
CA GLY A 318 22.65 -26.41 17.01
C GLY A 318 24.04 -25.97 16.53
N CYS A 319 24.37 -24.69 16.69
CA CYS A 319 25.70 -24.17 16.37
C CYS A 319 26.77 -24.72 17.34
N LYS A 320 26.51 -24.67 18.65
CA LYS A 320 27.47 -25.14 19.69
C LYS A 320 27.77 -26.64 19.58
N GLU A 321 26.78 -27.46 19.25
CA GLU A 321 26.94 -28.90 19.05
C GLU A 321 27.87 -29.20 17.86
N ARG A 322 27.63 -28.54 16.71
CA ARG A 322 28.47 -28.69 15.50
C ARG A 322 29.91 -28.25 15.73
N ILE A 323 30.12 -27.13 16.41
CA ILE A 323 31.48 -26.71 16.80
C ILE A 323 32.10 -27.75 17.74
N GLY A 324 31.30 -28.35 18.62
CA GLY A 324 31.71 -29.45 19.47
C GLY A 324 32.15 -30.71 18.73
N GLU A 325 31.60 -30.94 17.53
CA GLU A 325 31.98 -32.02 16.60
C GLU A 325 33.20 -31.67 15.73
N GLY A 326 33.80 -30.49 15.92
CA GLY A 326 34.99 -30.04 15.21
C GLY A 326 34.71 -29.23 13.94
N ARG A 327 33.48 -28.76 13.75
CA ARG A 327 33.15 -27.79 12.69
C ARG A 327 33.61 -26.37 13.07
N THR A 328 33.81 -25.53 12.06
CA THR A 328 34.07 -24.10 12.27
C THR A 328 32.78 -23.38 12.66
N ALA A 329 32.89 -22.19 13.23
CA ALA A 329 31.71 -21.35 13.54
C ALA A 329 30.92 -21.01 12.26
N MET A 330 31.61 -20.76 11.15
CA MET A 330 30.98 -20.51 9.84
C MET A 330 30.14 -21.71 9.38
N ASP A 331 30.74 -22.91 9.31
CA ASP A 331 30.04 -24.16 8.91
C ASP A 331 28.89 -24.48 9.87
N ALA A 332 29.09 -24.23 11.17
CA ALA A 332 28.08 -24.44 12.20
C ALA A 332 26.87 -23.51 12.04
N VAL A 333 27.09 -22.21 11.77
CA VAL A 333 26.02 -21.24 11.50
C VAL A 333 25.29 -21.63 10.21
N GLN A 334 25.99 -21.74 9.09
CA GLN A 334 25.36 -22.02 7.78
C GLN A 334 24.55 -23.32 7.83
N THR A 335 25.12 -24.41 8.33
CA THR A 335 24.42 -25.70 8.39
C THR A 335 23.22 -25.68 9.33
N THR A 336 23.28 -24.94 10.44
CA THR A 336 22.16 -24.85 11.39
C THR A 336 21.02 -24.02 10.81
N PHE A 337 21.36 -22.89 10.18
CA PHE A 337 20.38 -22.01 9.54
C PHE A 337 19.76 -22.68 8.31
N ASP A 338 20.54 -23.28 7.41
CA ASP A 338 20.05 -24.03 6.25
C ASP A 338 18.97 -25.07 6.63
N GLN A 339 19.25 -25.86 7.68
CA GLN A 339 18.30 -26.86 8.17
C GLN A 339 17.03 -26.23 8.73
N THR A 340 17.17 -25.13 9.48
CA THR A 340 16.03 -24.44 10.09
C THR A 340 15.18 -23.75 9.03
N ILE A 341 15.81 -23.07 8.06
CA ILE A 341 15.19 -22.41 6.91
C ILE A 341 14.43 -23.42 6.08
N ALA A 342 15.01 -24.58 5.78
CA ALA A 342 14.34 -25.63 5.00
C ALA A 342 13.01 -26.06 5.63
N VAL A 343 12.98 -26.22 6.96
CA VAL A 343 11.74 -26.57 7.69
C VAL A 343 10.66 -25.50 7.52
N PHE A 344 11.01 -24.21 7.61
CA PHE A 344 10.03 -23.13 7.43
C PHE A 344 9.62 -22.92 5.96
N ALA A 345 10.54 -23.12 5.02
CA ALA A 345 10.28 -22.96 3.59
C ALA A 345 9.31 -24.02 3.04
N GLU A 346 9.28 -25.22 3.63
CA GLU A 346 8.36 -26.31 3.26
C GLU A 346 6.96 -26.16 3.86
N MET A 347 6.71 -25.17 4.72
CA MET A 347 5.39 -24.98 5.33
C MET A 347 4.38 -24.39 4.34
N GLU A 348 3.13 -24.90 4.36
CA GLU A 348 2.06 -24.41 3.48
C GLU A 348 1.60 -22.98 3.85
N ASN A 349 1.74 -22.60 5.12
CA ASN A 349 1.33 -21.28 5.60
C ASN A 349 2.31 -20.19 5.14
N GLU A 350 1.80 -19.21 4.40
CA GLU A 350 2.58 -18.08 3.88
C GLU A 350 3.32 -17.29 4.98
N TYR A 351 2.67 -16.99 6.11
CA TYR A 351 3.31 -16.32 7.24
C TYR A 351 4.48 -17.12 7.83
N LEU A 352 4.40 -18.46 7.79
CA LEU A 352 5.51 -19.31 8.26
C LEU A 352 6.63 -19.40 7.22
N ARG A 353 6.33 -19.30 5.92
CA ARG A 353 7.35 -19.19 4.87
C ARG A 353 8.12 -17.88 4.97
N GLU A 354 7.48 -16.78 5.35
CA GLU A 354 8.15 -15.49 5.60
C GLU A 354 9.22 -15.58 6.70
N ARG A 355 9.04 -16.45 7.71
CA ARG A 355 10.08 -16.69 8.71
C ARG A 355 11.36 -17.29 8.12
N ALA A 356 11.27 -18.00 7.00
CA ALA A 356 12.45 -18.51 6.31
C ALA A 356 13.30 -17.35 5.78
N THR A 357 12.68 -16.29 5.27
CA THR A 357 13.37 -15.07 4.82
C THR A 357 13.97 -14.31 6.02
N ASP A 358 13.26 -14.20 7.14
CA ASP A 358 13.80 -13.59 8.36
C ASP A 358 15.03 -14.35 8.90
N LEU A 359 15.01 -15.68 8.84
CA LEU A 359 16.14 -16.53 9.23
C LEU A 359 17.33 -16.37 8.29
N ARG A 360 17.12 -16.24 6.97
CA ARG A 360 18.21 -15.91 6.01
C ARG A 360 18.84 -14.56 6.31
N SER A 361 18.06 -13.57 6.75
CA SER A 361 18.61 -12.27 7.17
C SER A 361 19.49 -12.38 8.42
N LEU A 362 19.04 -13.15 9.41
CA LEU A 362 19.83 -13.42 10.61
C LEU A 362 21.12 -14.18 10.29
N GLU A 363 21.04 -15.18 9.43
CA GLU A 363 22.21 -15.91 8.96
C GLU A 363 23.24 -14.95 8.32
N ARG A 364 22.81 -14.13 7.36
CA ARG A 364 23.68 -13.14 6.70
C ARG A 364 24.31 -12.16 7.70
N LEU A 365 23.56 -11.72 8.71
CA LEU A 365 24.09 -10.86 9.77
C LEU A 365 25.17 -11.57 10.61
N LEU A 366 24.96 -12.84 10.96
CA LEU A 366 25.93 -13.64 11.71
C LEU A 366 27.18 -13.95 10.89
N VAL A 367 27.02 -14.27 9.60
CA VAL A 367 28.13 -14.49 8.68
C VAL A 367 28.98 -13.20 8.56
N LYS A 368 28.35 -12.03 8.38
CA LYS A 368 29.07 -10.74 8.40
C LYS A 368 29.83 -10.53 9.71
N SER A 369 29.20 -10.82 10.85
CA SER A 369 29.88 -10.67 12.13
C SER A 369 31.03 -11.66 12.33
N LEU A 370 30.93 -12.89 11.81
CA LEU A 370 32.00 -13.89 11.90
C LEU A 370 33.21 -13.53 11.03
N MET A 371 32.98 -12.74 9.98
CA MET A 371 34.01 -12.25 9.06
C MET A 371 34.54 -10.86 9.44
N ASP A 372 34.14 -10.33 10.59
CA ASP A 372 34.48 -8.98 11.06
C ASP A 372 34.09 -7.87 10.05
N PHE A 373 33.04 -8.11 9.25
CA PHE A 373 32.46 -7.08 8.39
C PHE A 373 31.55 -6.13 9.16
N GLU A 374 31.41 -4.91 8.63
CA GLU A 374 30.46 -3.95 9.15
C GLU A 374 29.02 -4.47 8.94
N LEU A 375 28.24 -4.50 10.02
CA LEU A 375 26.87 -5.00 10.00
C LEU A 375 25.90 -4.01 9.35
N ALA A 376 26.22 -2.73 9.43
CA ALA A 376 25.46 -1.66 8.79
C ALA A 376 25.58 -1.73 7.27
N LEU A 377 24.53 -1.29 6.57
CA LEU A 377 24.61 -1.07 5.13
C LEU A 377 25.72 -0.06 4.80
N PRO A 378 26.43 -0.24 3.67
CA PRO A 378 27.36 0.77 3.19
C PRO A 378 26.62 2.10 2.93
N GLU A 379 27.34 3.22 3.02
CA GLU A 379 26.76 4.52 2.68
C GLU A 379 26.23 4.54 1.25
N ILE A 380 24.93 4.80 1.12
CA ILE A 380 24.26 4.96 -0.17
C ILE A 380 24.34 6.43 -0.55
N PRO A 381 24.98 6.81 -1.67
CA PRO A 381 25.08 8.21 -2.07
C PRO A 381 23.70 8.84 -2.25
N ALA A 382 23.53 10.06 -1.74
CA ALA A 382 22.27 10.79 -1.81
C ALA A 382 21.77 10.90 -3.26
N GLY A 383 20.50 10.55 -3.48
CA GLY A 383 19.85 10.62 -4.79
C GLY A 383 20.06 9.40 -5.70
N GLN A 384 20.68 8.32 -5.21
CA GLN A 384 20.76 7.04 -5.94
C GLN A 384 19.64 6.09 -5.53
N ALA A 385 19.07 5.38 -6.51
CA ALA A 385 18.14 4.30 -6.21
C ALA A 385 18.92 3.04 -5.82
N LEU A 386 18.49 2.40 -4.74
CA LEU A 386 19.07 1.16 -4.25
C LEU A 386 18.42 -0.02 -4.98
N VAL A 387 19.22 -0.87 -5.61
CA VAL A 387 18.74 -2.10 -6.26
C VAL A 387 19.19 -3.30 -5.45
N LEU A 388 18.22 -4.14 -5.09
CA LEU A 388 18.40 -5.37 -4.30
C LEU A 388 17.78 -6.55 -5.03
N GLU A 389 18.34 -7.74 -4.82
CA GLU A 389 17.71 -8.97 -5.29
C GLU A 389 16.41 -9.22 -4.52
N GLU A 390 16.47 -9.17 -3.19
CA GLU A 390 15.35 -9.30 -2.25
C GLU A 390 15.48 -8.25 -1.15
N LEU A 391 14.35 -7.71 -0.66
CA LEU A 391 14.32 -6.77 0.46
C LEU A 391 13.78 -7.46 1.70
N ASP A 392 14.68 -7.77 2.63
CA ASP A 392 14.33 -8.35 3.91
C ASP A 392 14.15 -7.32 5.02
N ALA A 393 13.60 -7.76 6.15
CA ALA A 393 13.24 -6.90 7.28
C ALA A 393 14.43 -6.14 7.90
N LEU A 394 15.59 -6.79 8.07
CA LEU A 394 16.77 -6.16 8.67
C LEU A 394 17.40 -5.15 7.71
N THR A 395 17.44 -5.46 6.42
CA THR A 395 17.89 -4.52 5.38
C THR A 395 16.95 -3.30 5.31
N ALA A 396 15.64 -3.53 5.26
CA ALA A 396 14.64 -2.46 5.22
C ALA A 396 14.71 -1.54 6.45
N ALA A 397 14.99 -2.08 7.64
CA ALA A 397 15.12 -1.32 8.88
C ALA A 397 16.38 -0.43 8.93
N GLN A 398 17.39 -0.68 8.09
CA GLN A 398 18.62 0.10 8.03
C GLN A 398 18.55 1.30 7.10
N ILE A 399 17.72 1.21 6.05
CA ILE A 399 17.66 2.25 5.01
C ILE A 399 17.08 3.54 5.59
N ASP A 400 17.69 4.69 5.31
CA ASP A 400 17.14 5.99 5.68
C ASP A 400 16.25 6.53 4.54
N PRO A 401 14.92 6.67 4.76
CA PRO A 401 14.01 7.24 3.77
C PRO A 401 14.39 8.66 3.32
N GLY A 402 15.16 9.41 4.15
CA GLY A 402 15.65 10.73 3.79
C GLY A 402 16.84 10.75 2.83
N GLN A 403 17.54 9.62 2.66
CA GLN A 403 18.74 9.51 1.81
C GLN A 403 18.48 8.71 0.53
N VAL A 404 17.61 7.70 0.60
CA VAL A 404 17.34 6.78 -0.51
C VAL A 404 15.99 7.12 -1.16
N PRO A 405 15.99 7.74 -2.36
CA PRO A 405 14.75 8.15 -3.03
C PRO A 405 13.89 6.97 -3.51
N LEU A 406 14.49 5.79 -3.74
CA LEU A 406 13.79 4.61 -4.23
C LEU A 406 14.57 3.33 -3.93
N VAL A 407 13.88 2.28 -3.51
CA VAL A 407 14.39 0.91 -3.50
C VAL A 407 13.73 0.10 -4.61
N VAL A 408 14.53 -0.61 -5.39
CA VAL A 408 14.09 -1.49 -6.46
C VAL A 408 14.43 -2.92 -6.07
N VAL A 409 13.43 -3.79 -6.02
CA VAL A 409 13.58 -5.21 -5.68
C VAL A 409 13.35 -6.04 -6.94
N ARG A 410 14.33 -6.88 -7.30
CA ARG A 410 14.28 -7.72 -8.51
C ARG A 410 13.39 -8.96 -8.33
N ALA A 411 13.35 -9.54 -7.12
CA ALA A 411 12.47 -10.64 -6.79
C ALA A 411 10.98 -10.25 -6.95
N HIS A 412 10.16 -11.23 -7.32
CA HIS A 412 8.74 -11.02 -7.67
C HIS A 412 7.78 -11.25 -6.46
N GLY A 413 8.28 -11.15 -5.23
CA GLY A 413 7.47 -11.30 -4.00
C GLY A 413 6.88 -9.96 -3.53
N THR A 414 5.58 -9.94 -3.19
CA THR A 414 4.84 -8.72 -2.82
C THR A 414 4.49 -8.59 -1.33
N THR A 415 4.71 -9.64 -0.52
CA THR A 415 4.14 -9.77 0.84
C THR A 415 5.17 -9.88 1.97
N GLY A 416 6.46 -9.68 1.70
CA GLY A 416 7.51 -9.91 2.70
C GLY A 416 7.61 -8.87 3.82
N HIS A 417 8.08 -9.27 5.00
CA HIS A 417 8.27 -8.36 6.14
C HIS A 417 9.16 -7.14 5.82
N GLY A 418 10.11 -7.27 4.88
CA GLY A 418 10.90 -6.13 4.40
C GLY A 418 10.08 -5.07 3.66
N ILE A 419 9.05 -5.47 2.90
CA ILE A 419 8.13 -4.55 2.23
C ILE A 419 7.25 -3.82 3.25
N ILE A 420 6.76 -4.55 4.25
CA ILE A 420 5.96 -3.97 5.35
C ILE A 420 6.76 -2.91 6.10
N ILE A 421 8.01 -3.23 6.47
CA ILE A 421 8.89 -2.27 7.15
C ILE A 421 9.19 -1.06 6.25
N ALA A 422 9.45 -1.28 4.96
CA ALA A 422 9.70 -0.18 4.03
C ALA A 422 8.48 0.76 3.94
N GLN A 423 7.27 0.22 3.82
CA GLN A 423 6.03 1.00 3.78
C GLN A 423 5.76 1.77 5.09
N ASP A 424 5.89 1.11 6.25
CA ASP A 424 5.72 1.72 7.59
C ASP A 424 6.69 2.89 7.80
N ARG A 425 7.89 2.81 7.19
CA ARG A 425 8.92 3.85 7.26
C ARG A 425 8.83 4.89 6.14
N GLY A 426 7.85 4.80 5.25
CA GLY A 426 7.68 5.74 4.13
C GLY A 426 8.75 5.62 3.04
N LEU A 427 9.42 4.47 2.94
CA LEU A 427 10.43 4.20 1.92
C LEU A 427 9.74 3.80 0.59
N PRO A 428 9.98 4.52 -0.52
CA PRO A 428 9.43 4.13 -1.82
C PRO A 428 10.05 2.83 -2.30
N VAL A 429 9.22 1.82 -2.63
CA VAL A 429 9.67 0.51 -3.12
C VAL A 429 9.02 0.18 -4.46
N ARG A 430 9.81 -0.32 -5.41
CA ARG A 430 9.34 -0.87 -6.68
C ARG A 430 9.72 -2.35 -6.79
N LEU A 431 8.72 -3.20 -7.00
CA LEU A 431 8.87 -4.65 -7.11
C LEU A 431 8.94 -5.12 -8.57
N GLY A 432 9.50 -6.32 -8.79
CA GLY A 432 9.44 -7.02 -10.08
C GLY A 432 10.19 -6.30 -11.20
N ALA A 433 11.28 -5.61 -10.89
CA ALA A 433 12.11 -4.97 -11.91
C ALA A 433 12.88 -6.04 -12.70
N SER A 434 12.38 -6.37 -13.90
CA SER A 434 13.10 -7.17 -14.90
C SER A 434 14.07 -6.27 -15.67
N GLY A 435 15.36 -6.41 -15.41
CA GLY A 435 16.44 -5.62 -16.03
C GLY A 435 17.73 -5.75 -15.25
#